data_AF-A0AAX2A5L7-F1
#
_entry.id   AF-A0AAX2A5L7-F1
#
_cell.length_a   1.000
_cell.length_b   1.000
_cell.length_c   1.000
_cell.angle_alpha   90.00
_cell.angle_beta   90.00
_cell.angle_gamma   90.00
#
_symmetry.space_group_name_H-M   'P 1'
#
loop_
_entity.id
_entity.type
_entity.pdbx_description
1 polymer ?
#
loop_
_entity_poly.entity_id
_entity_poly.type
_entity_poly.pdbx_seq_one_letter_code
_entity_poly.pdbx_strand_id
1 'polypeptide(L)'
;ELVISPMNAGIFTVTAADGERIEGDLRLTVGSTNPPTSTPSSNAGTNTVLEQGTLTIGAVADSTTYSISINGTAYSYTTGVGYTGTQADIRNQILAQIQNDPALAGLVTATSSGADGISIVQKRVVDTSNTATDLNISATNGVY
;
A
#
# COMPACT_ATOMS: atom_id res chain seq x y z
N GLU A 1 43.80 -18.96 8.58
CA GLU A 1 43.06 -17.91 9.31
C GLU A 1 42.22 -17.14 8.30
N LEU A 2 40.90 -17.11 8.47
CA LEU A 2 40.02 -16.33 7.60
C LEU A 2 40.02 -14.89 8.13
N VAL A 3 40.89 -14.06 7.58
CA VAL A 3 40.95 -12.62 7.90
C VAL A 3 39.82 -11.94 7.13
N ILE A 4 38.71 -11.66 7.81
CA ILE A 4 37.67 -10.77 7.29
C ILE A 4 38.24 -9.34 7.42
N SER A 5 38.23 -8.58 6.32
CA SER A 5 38.64 -7.16 6.32
C SER A 5 37.95 -6.40 7.47
N PRO A 6 38.58 -5.38 8.07
CA PRO A 6 37.99 -4.67 9.20
C PRO A 6 36.58 -4.19 8.85
N MET A 7 35.57 -4.66 9.59
CA MET A 7 34.24 -4.08 9.54
C MET A 7 34.34 -2.69 10.16
N ASN A 8 34.38 -1.66 9.33
CA ASN A 8 34.20 -0.29 9.81
C ASN A 8 32.79 -0.17 10.41
N ALA A 9 32.67 0.57 11.51
CA ALA A 9 31.36 0.98 11.99
C ALA A 9 30.63 1.71 10.86
N GLY A 10 29.40 1.31 10.60
CA GLY A 10 28.63 1.78 9.45
C GLY A 10 27.24 1.15 9.44
N ILE A 11 26.39 1.63 8.53
CA ILE A 11 25.05 1.08 8.35
C ILE A 11 25.19 -0.27 7.63
N PHE A 12 24.64 -1.32 8.23
CA PHE A 12 24.44 -2.61 7.59
C PHE A 12 22.95 -2.73 7.27
N THR A 13 22.64 -3.28 6.10
CA THR A 13 21.27 -3.65 5.77
C THR A 13 21.11 -5.14 6.00
N VAL A 14 20.19 -5.53 6.89
CA VAL A 14 19.67 -6.90 6.90
C VAL A 14 18.43 -6.91 6.04
N THR A 15 18.49 -7.69 4.95
CA THR A 15 17.31 -7.99 4.14
C THR A 15 16.91 -9.42 4.47
N ALA A 16 15.74 -9.61 5.06
CA ALA A 16 15.18 -10.94 5.28
C ALA A 16 14.89 -11.63 3.93
N ALA A 17 14.73 -12.96 3.94
CA ALA A 17 14.48 -13.72 2.71
C ALA A 17 13.17 -13.34 2.01
N ASP A 18 12.25 -12.70 2.73
CA ASP A 18 11.00 -12.12 2.24
C ASP A 18 11.12 -10.64 1.82
N GLY A 19 12.33 -10.07 1.87
CA GLY A 19 12.60 -8.68 1.49
C GLY A 19 12.45 -7.65 2.62
N GLU A 20 12.10 -8.05 3.85
CA GLU A 20 12.00 -7.12 4.98
C GLU A 20 13.36 -6.47 5.30
N ARG A 21 13.41 -5.14 5.27
CA ARG A 21 14.61 -4.38 5.67
C ARG A 21 14.51 -4.07 7.16
N ILE A 22 15.37 -4.69 7.95
CA ILE A 22 15.59 -4.31 9.34
C ILE A 22 16.67 -3.23 9.34
N GLU A 23 16.28 -1.99 9.60
CA GLU A 23 17.21 -0.89 9.84
C GLU A 23 17.61 -0.93 11.31
N GLY A 24 18.89 -1.25 11.58
CA GLY A 24 19.45 -1.28 12.92
C GLY A 24 20.74 -0.48 13.01
N ASP A 25 21.03 0.06 14.19
CA ASP A 25 22.33 0.66 14.51
C ASP A 25 23.25 -0.43 15.08
N LEU A 26 24.31 -0.81 14.34
CA LEU A 26 25.31 -1.76 14.83
C LEU A 26 26.38 -0.97 15.56
N ARG A 27 26.28 -0.99 16.88
CA ARG A 27 27.36 -0.52 17.75
C ARG A 27 28.44 -1.59 17.86
N LEU A 28 29.55 -1.38 17.16
CA LEU A 28 30.78 -2.16 17.34
C LEU A 28 31.61 -1.57 18.48
N THR A 29 31.60 -2.21 19.65
CA THR A 29 32.45 -1.83 20.79
C THR A 29 33.76 -2.62 20.75
N VAL A 30 34.57 -2.43 19.71
CA VAL A 30 35.96 -2.87 19.72
C VAL A 30 36.84 -1.62 19.71
N GLY A 31 37.87 -1.59 20.55
CA GLY A 31 38.82 -0.47 20.62
C GLY A 31 39.56 -0.32 19.30
N SER A 32 39.02 0.49 18.38
CA SER A 32 39.68 0.83 17.12
C SER A 32 40.79 1.84 17.40
N THR A 33 41.98 1.60 16.85
CA THR A 33 43.08 2.58 16.82
C THR A 33 42.81 3.73 15.83
N ASN A 34 41.81 3.59 14.96
CA ASN A 34 41.30 4.61 14.06
C ASN A 34 39.76 4.69 14.21
N PRO A 35 39.24 5.43 15.20
CA PRO A 35 37.80 5.63 15.35
C PRO A 35 37.24 6.34 14.10
N PRO A 36 36.05 5.96 13.61
CA PRO A 36 35.37 6.70 12.55
C PRO A 36 35.21 8.16 12.99
N THR A 37 35.68 9.11 12.18
CA THR A 37 35.56 10.55 12.45
C THR A 37 34.17 11.10 12.15
N SER A 38 33.32 10.30 11.51
CA SER A 38 31.92 10.60 11.25
C SER A 38 31.04 9.83 12.22
N THR A 39 30.19 10.54 12.96
CA THR A 39 29.05 9.92 13.65
C THR A 39 28.17 9.22 12.62
N PRO A 40 27.88 7.92 12.77
CA PRO A 40 26.87 7.26 11.96
C PRO A 40 25.56 8.04 12.11
N SER A 41 25.04 8.58 11.01
CA SER A 41 23.71 9.17 11.01
C SER A 41 22.69 8.07 10.74
N SER A 42 21.85 7.78 11.73
CA SER A 42 20.64 7.00 11.49
C SER A 42 19.66 7.88 10.73
N ASN A 43 19.53 7.65 9.43
CA ASN A 43 18.40 8.11 8.65
C ASN A 43 17.36 6.98 8.65
N ALA A 44 16.82 6.68 9.84
CA ALA A 44 15.66 5.79 9.92
C ALA A 44 14.59 6.36 8.99
N GLY A 45 14.22 5.60 7.95
CA GLY A 45 13.17 6.01 7.03
C GLY A 45 11.89 6.33 7.80
N THR A 46 11.10 7.30 7.34
CA THR A 46 9.78 7.52 7.92
C THR A 46 8.94 6.26 7.74
N ASN A 47 8.39 5.72 8.84
CA ASN A 47 7.52 4.56 8.76
C ASN A 47 6.28 4.91 7.91
N THR A 48 6.07 4.20 6.81
CA THR A 48 4.87 4.39 5.98
C THR A 48 3.68 3.77 6.69
N VAL A 49 2.72 4.59 7.12
CA VAL A 49 1.43 4.07 7.63
C VAL A 49 0.63 3.59 6.42
N LEU A 50 0.32 2.30 6.38
CA LEU A 50 -0.45 1.73 5.29
C LEU A 50 -1.92 2.07 5.45
N GLU A 51 -2.53 2.61 4.39
CA GLU A 51 -3.96 2.87 4.38
C GLU A 51 -4.75 1.58 4.12
N GLN A 52 -5.81 1.38 4.88
CA GLN A 52 -6.75 0.29 4.69
C GLN A 52 -8.16 0.76 5.02
N GLY A 53 -9.13 0.29 4.24
CA GLY A 53 -10.52 0.68 4.39
C GLY A 53 -11.45 -0.22 3.60
N THR A 54 -12.76 0.02 3.73
CA THR A 54 -13.77 -0.70 2.97
C THR A 54 -14.71 0.30 2.33
N LEU A 55 -14.77 0.29 1.00
CA LEU A 55 -15.84 0.95 0.27
C LEU A 55 -17.11 0.13 0.46
N THR A 56 -18.19 0.74 0.92
CA THR A 56 -19.53 0.13 0.95
C THR A 56 -20.42 0.81 -0.06
N ILE A 57 -20.95 0.04 -1.02
CA ILE A 57 -21.90 0.54 -2.02
C ILE A 57 -23.21 0.91 -1.33
N GLY A 58 -23.72 2.13 -1.57
CA GLY A 58 -24.99 2.58 -1.01
C GLY A 58 -26.21 1.85 -1.59
N ALA A 59 -27.41 2.31 -1.22
CA ALA A 59 -28.64 1.77 -1.79
C ALA A 59 -28.65 1.87 -3.33
N VAL A 60 -29.10 0.79 -4.00
CA VAL A 60 -29.18 0.74 -5.46
C VAL A 60 -30.27 1.69 -5.96
N ALA A 61 -29.93 2.51 -6.93
CA ALA A 61 -30.82 3.42 -7.61
C ALA A 61 -30.56 3.40 -9.12
N ASP A 62 -31.61 3.69 -9.89
CA ASP A 62 -31.54 3.82 -11.34
C ASP A 62 -30.77 5.07 -11.77
N SER A 63 -30.14 5.01 -12.94
CA SER A 63 -29.43 6.17 -13.54
C SER A 63 -28.45 6.85 -12.58
N THR A 64 -27.80 6.06 -11.72
CA THR A 64 -26.96 6.55 -10.61
C THR A 64 -25.54 6.05 -10.80
N THR A 65 -24.56 6.94 -10.65
CA THR A 65 -23.14 6.61 -10.72
C THR A 65 -22.59 6.29 -9.34
N TYR A 66 -22.00 5.11 -9.20
CA TYR A 66 -21.28 4.67 -8.02
C TYR A 66 -19.80 4.70 -8.35
N SER A 67 -18.98 5.31 -7.49
CA SER A 67 -17.56 5.44 -7.79
C SER A 67 -16.69 5.48 -6.55
N ILE A 68 -15.43 5.13 -6.77
CA ILE A 68 -14.34 5.35 -5.83
C ILE A 68 -13.15 5.95 -6.57
N SER A 69 -12.50 6.95 -5.98
CA SER A 69 -11.23 7.47 -6.43
C SER A 69 -10.12 6.93 -5.52
N ILE A 70 -9.07 6.36 -6.12
CA ILE A 70 -7.88 5.86 -5.42
C ILE A 70 -6.67 6.52 -6.06
N ASN A 71 -5.91 7.27 -5.26
CA ASN A 71 -4.72 8.01 -5.68
C ASN A 71 -4.98 8.91 -6.91
N GLY A 72 -6.15 9.55 -6.94
CA GLY A 72 -6.60 10.43 -8.04
C GLY A 72 -7.21 9.72 -9.25
N THR A 73 -7.18 8.38 -9.31
CA THR A 73 -7.83 7.61 -10.40
C THR A 73 -9.22 7.17 -9.98
N ALA A 74 -10.23 7.51 -10.79
CA ALA A 74 -11.63 7.17 -10.52
C ALA A 74 -12.05 5.86 -11.21
N TYR A 75 -12.69 4.98 -10.44
CA TYR A 75 -13.33 3.74 -10.89
C TYR A 75 -14.82 3.86 -10.65
N SER A 76 -15.63 3.58 -11.65
CA SER A 76 -17.06 3.86 -11.55
C SER A 76 -17.93 2.90 -12.33
N TYR A 77 -19.17 2.78 -11.88
CA TYR A 77 -20.23 2.09 -12.59
C TYR A 77 -21.51 2.92 -12.51
N THR A 78 -22.16 3.14 -13.66
CA THR A 78 -23.43 3.85 -13.74
C THR A 78 -24.53 2.87 -14.08
N THR A 79 -25.55 2.81 -13.24
CA THR A 79 -26.74 1.97 -13.47
C THR A 79 -27.58 2.55 -14.62
N GLY A 80 -28.24 1.67 -15.37
CA GLY A 80 -29.19 2.08 -16.41
C GLY A 80 -30.54 2.53 -15.84
N VAL A 81 -31.46 2.91 -16.73
CA VAL A 81 -32.88 3.09 -16.39
C VAL A 81 -33.51 1.71 -16.13
N GLY A 82 -34.26 1.56 -15.03
CA GLY A 82 -34.91 0.29 -14.66
C GLY A 82 -33.92 -0.78 -14.20
N TYR A 83 -32.82 -0.40 -13.55
CA TYR A 83 -31.79 -1.32 -13.12
C TYR A 83 -32.30 -2.20 -11.96
N THR A 84 -32.35 -3.50 -12.20
CA THR A 84 -32.82 -4.49 -11.20
C THR A 84 -31.69 -5.29 -10.56
N GLY A 85 -30.44 -4.88 -10.76
CA GLY A 85 -29.27 -5.53 -10.17
C GLY A 85 -29.11 -5.21 -8.69
N THR A 86 -28.09 -5.80 -8.08
CA THR A 86 -27.80 -5.70 -6.65
C THR A 86 -26.58 -4.83 -6.36
N GLN A 87 -26.38 -4.47 -5.09
CA GLN A 87 -25.13 -3.83 -4.64
C GLN A 87 -23.91 -4.69 -4.98
N ALA A 88 -24.05 -6.02 -4.95
CA ALA A 88 -22.99 -6.95 -5.31
C ALA A 88 -22.58 -6.84 -6.79
N ASP A 89 -23.53 -6.62 -7.68
CA ASP A 89 -23.26 -6.45 -9.11
C ASP A 89 -22.46 -5.16 -9.37
N ILE A 90 -22.88 -4.05 -8.76
CA ILE A 90 -22.18 -2.76 -8.82
C ILE A 90 -20.77 -2.90 -8.23
N ARG A 91 -20.66 -3.51 -7.05
CA ARG A 91 -19.40 -3.79 -6.36
C ARG A 91 -18.47 -4.59 -7.26
N ASN A 92 -18.95 -5.65 -7.91
CA ASN A 92 -18.15 -6.51 -8.77
C ASN A 92 -17.63 -5.76 -10.00
N GLN A 93 -18.45 -4.87 -10.60
CA GLN A 93 -18.02 -4.04 -11.73
C GLN A 93 -16.89 -3.08 -11.35
N ILE A 94 -16.98 -2.41 -10.21
CA ILE A 94 -15.93 -1.49 -9.73
C ILE A 94 -14.69 -2.28 -9.30
N LEU A 95 -14.86 -3.39 -8.57
CA LEU A 95 -13.77 -4.26 -8.14
C LEU A 95 -12.95 -4.78 -9.32
N ALA A 96 -13.63 -5.23 -10.38
CA ALA A 96 -12.97 -5.71 -11.59
C ALA A 96 -12.14 -4.61 -12.27
N GLN A 97 -12.60 -3.36 -12.29
CA GLN A 97 -11.81 -2.25 -12.83
C GLN A 97 -10.54 -2.01 -12.02
N ILE A 98 -10.65 -1.98 -10.69
CA ILE A 98 -9.49 -1.80 -9.78
C ILE A 98 -8.48 -2.93 -9.98
N GLN A 99 -8.94 -4.18 -10.02
CA GLN A 99 -8.06 -5.35 -10.16
C GLN A 99 -7.38 -5.45 -11.53
N ASN A 100 -8.01 -4.93 -12.57
CA ASN A 100 -7.45 -4.92 -13.92
C ASN A 100 -6.58 -3.69 -14.22
N ASP A 101 -6.50 -2.72 -13.31
CA ASP A 101 -5.66 -1.55 -13.49
C ASP A 101 -4.18 -1.86 -13.15
N PRO A 102 -3.27 -1.85 -14.15
CA PRO A 102 -1.86 -2.13 -13.91
C PRO A 102 -1.16 -1.08 -13.04
N ALA A 103 -1.65 0.17 -13.01
CA ALA A 103 -1.10 1.22 -12.17
C ALA A 103 -1.43 1.00 -10.68
N LEU A 104 -2.62 0.45 -10.38
CA LEU A 104 -2.99 0.07 -9.02
C LEU A 104 -2.49 -1.30 -8.59
N ALA A 105 -2.18 -2.19 -9.54
CA ALA A 105 -1.66 -3.52 -9.23
C ALA A 105 -0.40 -3.47 -8.34
N GLY A 106 0.40 -2.40 -8.42
CA GLY A 106 1.54 -2.16 -7.53
C GLY A 106 1.26 -1.24 -6.34
N LEU A 107 0.02 -0.81 -6.13
CA LEU A 107 -0.32 0.18 -5.09
C LEU A 107 -1.25 -0.40 -4.02
N VAL A 108 -2.25 -1.17 -4.43
CA VAL A 108 -3.28 -1.70 -3.52
C VAL A 108 -3.61 -3.16 -3.84
N THR A 109 -4.10 -3.87 -2.83
CA THR A 109 -4.87 -5.10 -2.99
C THR A 109 -6.34 -4.76 -2.74
N ALA A 110 -7.20 -5.03 -3.72
CA ALA A 110 -8.63 -4.86 -3.60
C ALA A 110 -9.36 -6.20 -3.66
N THR A 111 -10.22 -6.47 -2.68
CA THR A 111 -11.00 -7.72 -2.60
C THR A 111 -12.45 -7.45 -2.24
N SER A 112 -13.34 -8.37 -2.61
CA SER A 112 -14.73 -8.34 -2.15
C SER A 112 -14.80 -8.44 -0.63
N SER A 113 -15.53 -7.53 0.01
CA SER A 113 -15.86 -7.58 1.44
C SER A 113 -17.38 -7.70 1.60
N GLY A 114 -17.88 -8.86 2.01
CA GLY A 114 -19.33 -9.07 2.15
C GLY A 114 -20.12 -8.95 0.83
N ALA A 115 -21.39 -8.56 0.93
CA ALA A 115 -22.30 -8.45 -0.22
C ALA A 115 -22.09 -7.16 -1.03
N ASP A 116 -21.74 -6.08 -0.36
CA ASP A 116 -21.78 -4.70 -0.87
C ASP A 116 -20.44 -3.95 -0.72
N GLY A 117 -19.42 -4.60 -0.14
CA GLY A 117 -18.14 -3.98 0.16
C GLY A 117 -16.98 -4.34 -0.79
N ILE A 118 -16.01 -3.42 -0.88
CA ILE A 118 -14.66 -3.65 -1.42
C ILE A 118 -13.65 -3.29 -0.33
N SER A 119 -12.90 -4.27 0.16
CA SER A 119 -11.74 -4.03 1.02
C SER A 119 -10.58 -3.55 0.17
N ILE A 120 -9.95 -2.46 0.58
CA ILE A 120 -8.78 -1.86 -0.07
C ILE A 120 -7.68 -1.82 0.96
N VAL A 121 -6.54 -2.41 0.61
CA VAL A 121 -5.35 -2.46 1.46
C VAL A 121 -4.17 -1.98 0.66
N GLN A 122 -3.51 -0.92 1.13
CA GLN A 122 -2.28 -0.44 0.53
C GLN A 122 -1.17 -1.50 0.62
N LYS A 123 -0.45 -1.70 -0.49
CA LYS A 123 0.72 -2.58 -0.51
C LYS A 123 1.91 -1.88 0.11
N ARG A 124 2.78 -2.64 0.77
CA ARG A 124 3.99 -2.06 1.36
C ARG A 124 4.90 -1.53 0.24
N VAL A 125 5.62 -0.46 0.56
CA VAL A 125 6.68 0.14 -0.28
C VAL A 125 7.76 -0.88 -0.68
N VAL A 126 7.89 -2.00 0.05
CA VAL A 126 8.84 -3.07 -0.24
C VAL A 126 8.28 -4.17 -1.14
N ASP A 127 6.96 -4.29 -1.26
CA ASP A 127 6.32 -5.36 -2.05
C ASP A 127 6.22 -4.99 -3.53
N THR A 128 6.38 -3.70 -3.87
CA THR A 128 6.30 -3.11 -5.22
C THR A 128 6.88 -1.69 -5.21
N SER A 129 7.13 -1.05 -6.36
CA SER A 129 7.62 0.35 -6.46
C SER A 129 6.64 1.43 -5.92
N ASN A 130 5.79 1.08 -4.96
CA ASN A 130 4.84 1.97 -4.30
C ASN A 130 5.59 3.05 -3.52
N THR A 131 5.48 4.30 -3.95
CA THR A 131 6.04 5.47 -3.25
C THR A 131 4.97 6.32 -2.56
N ALA A 132 3.70 5.88 -2.60
CA ALA A 132 2.60 6.61 -2.02
C ALA A 132 2.61 6.49 -0.49
N THR A 133 2.60 7.62 0.19
CA THR A 133 2.46 7.71 1.64
C THR A 133 1.00 7.88 2.09
N ASP A 134 0.09 8.08 1.13
CA ASP A 134 -1.36 8.28 1.29
C ASP A 134 -2.05 7.90 -0.04
N LEU A 135 -3.24 7.29 -0.01
CA LEU A 135 -4.00 6.93 -1.21
C LEU A 135 -5.12 7.92 -1.54
N ASN A 136 -5.42 8.93 -0.70
CA ASN A 136 -6.46 9.94 -0.96
C ASN A 136 -7.77 9.32 -1.47
N ILE A 137 -8.35 8.40 -0.69
CA ILE A 137 -9.51 7.64 -1.15
C ILE A 137 -10.81 8.40 -0.88
N SER A 138 -11.70 8.43 -1.87
CA SER A 138 -13.02 9.04 -1.74
C SER A 138 -14.07 8.29 -2.56
N ALA A 139 -15.34 8.36 -2.15
CA ALA A 139 -16.44 7.63 -2.76
C ALA A 139 -17.63 8.53 -3.12
N THR A 140 -18.41 8.12 -4.12
CA THR A 140 -19.71 8.72 -4.48
C THR A 140 -20.76 7.63 -4.52
N ASN A 141 -21.92 7.90 -3.91
CA ASN A 141 -23.00 6.93 -3.68
C ASN A 141 -22.53 5.66 -2.95
N GLY A 142 -21.54 5.84 -2.06
CA GLY A 142 -20.97 4.85 -1.16
C GLY A 142 -20.19 5.55 -0.05
N VAL A 143 -19.74 4.78 0.94
CA VAL A 143 -18.91 5.27 2.06
C VAL A 143 -17.57 4.55 2.05
N TYR A 144 -16.48 5.29 2.27
CA TYR A 144 -15.13 4.77 2.48
C TYR A 144 -14.56 5.37 3.77
#